data_AF-A0A7Z9J119-F1
#
_entry.id   AF-A0A7Z9J119-F1
#
_cell.length_a   1.000
_cell.length_b   1.000
_cell.length_c   1.000
_cell.angle_alpha   90.00
_cell.angle_beta   90.00
_cell.angle_gamma   90.00
#
_symmetry.space_group_name_H-M   'P 1'
#
loop_
_entity.id
_entity.type
_entity.pdbx_description
1 polymer ?
#
loop_
_entity_poly.entity_id
_entity_poly.type
_entity_poly.pdbx_seq_one_letter_code
_entity_poly.pdbx_strand_id
1 'polypeptide(L)'
;MKELKNLYFILSFTLIQISSASHPIAVDALFNDWAEVSVAYEDPAGDGSNGDFGQLKITNDDDFIFFSLEFLDGEQLMQDWNNIHLYIDADDDINTGHPVQGIGAELDWCFGCRSGSFYIQDGIIEIWQNDITIRTAPTITGERFEWCISRESMPMTMDGSQVPTTIRVALVNEDGGDMLPDDSGGVEYTIDTTYVPPPEPTPLDREESDQIRLVSYNILNNGFFEEGQREHFDRIIPALDPDILAVQEAWGDQEEIAALMAEWIPGTWHVSSEWGGDYVISRFPILEEAVLTSSWRSMAVLLDTEAELGKNILIINSHFSCCGANEGRQQQVDELIGVMRDWMKPENWTGPFYLEMDTPIFHVGDFNLVGYRQQLLTLTEGDIVDEESYGDDFLPDWDESFITDLFSHHTGIRMGYTWRSDGSSFSPGKLDYILYTDSILEIAKHYVLNTMAMSEEELDQYNLEEWDVYLASDHMPRVVDILAVNVTPDVEEEGSLPEVFRLYPAYPNPFNASTTITFSVEMNGHAFLQIYDITGRLVATLVDEQLLPGEYETVWDASKVSSGVYLVTLQIGTAVKSQKVVLLK
;
A
#
# COMPACT_ATOMS: atom_id res chain seq x y z
N MET A 1 -44.66 -27.44 -58.09
CA MET A 1 -45.33 -26.88 -56.90
C MET A 1 -44.75 -27.56 -55.68
N LYS A 2 -43.80 -26.91 -55.00
CA LYS A 2 -43.22 -27.34 -53.72
C LYS A 2 -43.25 -26.12 -52.81
N GLU A 3 -43.94 -26.27 -51.68
CA GLU A 3 -44.13 -25.26 -50.66
C GLU A 3 -42.80 -24.92 -49.96
N LEU A 4 -42.55 -23.62 -49.76
CA LEU A 4 -41.54 -23.10 -48.85
C LEU A 4 -42.08 -23.17 -47.42
N LYS A 5 -41.41 -23.88 -46.52
CA LYS A 5 -41.56 -23.73 -45.07
C LYS A 5 -40.50 -22.74 -44.59
N ASN A 6 -40.94 -21.60 -44.06
CA ASN A 6 -40.11 -20.70 -43.27
C ASN A 6 -39.82 -21.36 -41.92
N LEU A 7 -38.55 -21.58 -41.62
CA LEU A 7 -38.06 -21.99 -40.31
C LEU A 7 -37.49 -20.73 -39.64
N TYR A 8 -38.20 -20.19 -38.65
CA TYR A 8 -37.67 -19.14 -37.78
C TYR A 8 -36.70 -19.78 -36.80
N PHE A 9 -35.41 -19.44 -36.90
CA PHE A 9 -34.42 -19.71 -35.86
C PHE A 9 -34.63 -18.67 -34.75
N ILE A 10 -35.17 -19.11 -33.61
CA ILE A 10 -35.09 -18.35 -32.36
C ILE A 10 -33.70 -18.66 -31.80
N LEU A 11 -32.76 -17.72 -31.92
CA LEU A 11 -31.55 -17.75 -31.10
C LEU A 11 -31.99 -17.42 -29.67
N SER A 12 -32.07 -18.42 -28.80
CA SER A 12 -32.01 -18.18 -27.36
C SER A 12 -30.56 -17.83 -27.04
N PHE A 13 -30.28 -16.55 -26.78
CA PHE A 13 -29.10 -16.19 -26.00
C PHE A 13 -29.38 -16.66 -24.58
N THR A 14 -28.87 -17.84 -24.23
CA THR A 14 -28.63 -18.16 -22.83
C THR A 14 -27.53 -17.19 -22.40
N LEU A 15 -27.87 -16.17 -21.60
CA LEU A 15 -26.86 -15.53 -20.77
C LEU A 15 -26.26 -16.67 -19.95
N ILE A 16 -24.98 -16.96 -20.18
CA ILE A 16 -24.19 -17.64 -19.17
C ILE A 16 -24.15 -16.63 -18.03
N GLN A 17 -24.91 -16.88 -16.97
CA GLN A 17 -24.58 -16.32 -15.67
C GLN A 17 -23.13 -16.75 -15.44
N ILE A 18 -22.21 -15.79 -15.49
CA ILE A 18 -20.88 -16.03 -14.94
C ILE A 18 -21.17 -16.25 -13.46
N SER A 19 -21.11 -17.51 -13.04
CA SER A 19 -21.14 -17.87 -11.63
C SER A 19 -20.07 -17.04 -10.93
N SER A 20 -20.45 -16.33 -9.87
CA SER A 20 -19.51 -15.66 -8.98
C SER A 20 -18.41 -16.65 -8.63
N ALA A 21 -17.21 -16.48 -9.17
CA ALA A 21 -16.09 -17.32 -8.80
C ALA A 21 -15.52 -16.81 -7.46
N SER A 22 -15.00 -17.69 -6.63
CA SER A 22 -14.07 -17.30 -5.58
C SER A 22 -12.83 -16.63 -6.18
N HIS A 23 -12.28 -15.60 -5.52
CA HIS A 23 -11.15 -14.80 -6.03
C HIS A 23 -10.02 -14.70 -4.99
N PRO A 24 -8.75 -14.64 -5.41
CA PRO A 24 -7.62 -14.40 -4.53
C PRO A 24 -7.53 -12.91 -4.16
N ILE A 25 -8.22 -12.51 -3.09
CA ILE A 25 -8.22 -11.12 -2.61
C ILE A 25 -7.13 -10.91 -1.56
N ALA A 26 -6.41 -9.79 -1.68
CA ALA A 26 -5.53 -9.26 -0.66
C ALA A 26 -6.15 -8.03 -0.01
N VAL A 27 -6.21 -8.02 1.33
CA VAL A 27 -6.70 -6.86 2.08
C VAL A 27 -5.55 -5.85 2.21
N ASP A 28 -5.46 -4.93 1.26
CA ASP A 28 -4.31 -4.02 1.06
C ASP A 28 -4.66 -2.58 0.64
N ALA A 29 -5.93 -2.26 0.43
CA ALA A 29 -6.43 -0.97 -0.05
C ALA A 29 -5.91 -0.53 -1.43
N LEU A 30 -5.31 -1.42 -2.22
CA LEU A 30 -4.93 -1.15 -3.62
C LEU A 30 -6.05 -1.48 -4.60
N PHE A 31 -6.95 -2.39 -4.21
CA PHE A 31 -8.18 -2.76 -4.92
C PHE A 31 -8.02 -3.33 -6.35
N ASN A 32 -6.79 -3.62 -6.79
CA ASN A 32 -6.51 -4.06 -8.17
C ASN A 32 -7.11 -5.43 -8.48
N ASP A 33 -7.09 -6.32 -7.50
CA ASP A 33 -7.65 -7.68 -7.53
C ASP A 33 -9.20 -7.73 -7.53
N TRP A 34 -9.85 -6.64 -7.13
CA TRP A 34 -11.31 -6.48 -7.22
C TRP A 34 -11.82 -6.18 -8.63
N ALA A 35 -10.94 -5.97 -9.61
CA ALA A 35 -11.33 -5.60 -10.98
C ALA A 35 -12.21 -6.67 -11.66
N GLU A 36 -11.89 -7.95 -11.43
CA GLU A 36 -12.61 -9.10 -12.01
C GLU A 36 -13.80 -9.56 -11.15
N VAL A 37 -13.89 -9.09 -9.89
CA VAL A 37 -15.01 -9.40 -9.00
C VAL A 37 -16.26 -8.68 -9.49
N SER A 38 -17.33 -9.45 -9.69
CA SER A 38 -18.62 -8.91 -10.09
C SER A 38 -19.25 -8.07 -8.98
N VAL A 39 -20.02 -7.06 -9.38
CA VAL A 39 -20.79 -6.22 -8.46
C VAL A 39 -21.90 -7.06 -7.86
N ALA A 40 -21.93 -7.16 -6.52
CA ALA A 40 -23.00 -7.84 -5.81
C ALA A 40 -24.24 -6.95 -5.73
N TYR A 41 -24.05 -5.64 -5.53
CA TYR A 41 -25.12 -4.66 -5.51
C TYR A 41 -24.62 -3.25 -5.89
N GLU A 42 -25.44 -2.50 -6.62
CA GLU A 42 -25.23 -1.08 -6.92
C GLU A 42 -26.32 -0.28 -6.20
N ASP A 43 -25.90 0.54 -5.25
CA ASP A 43 -26.79 1.41 -4.49
C ASP A 43 -27.17 2.66 -5.31
N PRO A 44 -28.38 3.20 -5.11
CA PRO A 44 -28.75 4.50 -5.68
C PRO A 44 -27.81 5.62 -5.17
N ALA A 45 -27.89 6.78 -5.81
CA ALA A 45 -27.13 7.94 -5.39
C ALA A 45 -28.06 8.97 -4.75
N GLY A 46 -27.62 9.57 -3.65
CA GLY A 46 -28.27 10.69 -2.97
C GLY A 46 -29.46 10.30 -2.08
N ASP A 47 -29.56 9.03 -1.71
CA ASP A 47 -30.40 8.46 -0.67
C ASP A 47 -29.72 8.48 0.71
N GLY A 48 -28.39 8.53 0.74
CA GLY A 48 -27.59 8.88 1.91
C GLY A 48 -27.34 10.38 2.08
N SER A 49 -27.00 10.80 3.30
CA SER A 49 -26.68 12.20 3.63
C SER A 49 -25.34 12.42 4.32
N ASN A 50 -24.64 11.34 4.69
CA ASN A 50 -23.33 11.37 5.32
C ASN A 50 -22.59 10.05 5.05
N GLY A 51 -22.02 9.91 3.84
CA GLY A 51 -21.49 8.64 3.35
C GLY A 51 -22.58 7.83 2.68
N ASP A 52 -22.89 8.24 1.45
CA ASP A 52 -23.77 7.58 0.48
C ASP A 52 -23.06 6.31 -0.02
N PHE A 53 -23.63 5.14 0.23
CA PHE A 53 -23.09 3.88 -0.27
C PHE A 53 -23.20 3.86 -1.80
N GLY A 54 -22.29 3.11 -2.43
CA GLY A 54 -22.27 2.96 -3.87
C GLY A 54 -22.21 1.49 -4.25
N GLN A 55 -21.01 1.03 -4.56
CA GLN A 55 -20.81 -0.32 -5.06
C GLN A 55 -20.43 -1.27 -3.94
N LEU A 56 -21.22 -2.34 -3.75
CA LEU A 56 -20.83 -3.48 -2.92
C LEU A 56 -20.38 -4.65 -3.81
N LYS A 57 -19.18 -5.15 -3.56
CA LYS A 57 -18.67 -6.41 -4.11
C LYS A 57 -18.47 -7.42 -2.99
N ILE A 58 -18.76 -8.69 -3.28
CA ILE A 58 -18.59 -9.80 -2.34
C ILE A 58 -17.93 -10.96 -3.10
N THR A 59 -16.92 -11.57 -2.49
CA THR A 59 -16.28 -12.80 -2.95
C THR A 59 -15.81 -13.60 -1.73
N ASN A 60 -15.31 -14.82 -1.92
CA ASN A 60 -14.73 -15.62 -0.85
C ASN A 60 -13.51 -16.40 -1.33
N ASP A 61 -12.69 -16.85 -0.39
CA ASP A 61 -11.78 -17.99 -0.55
C ASP A 61 -12.16 -19.10 0.43
N ASP A 62 -11.24 -20.02 0.74
CA ASP A 62 -11.48 -21.13 1.66
C ASP A 62 -11.60 -20.68 3.12
N ASP A 63 -10.99 -19.56 3.50
CA ASP A 63 -10.85 -19.11 4.89
C ASP A 63 -11.74 -17.90 5.21
N PHE A 64 -11.97 -17.03 4.23
CA PHE A 64 -12.60 -15.72 4.42
C PHE A 64 -13.70 -15.42 3.40
N ILE A 65 -14.63 -14.56 3.83
CA ILE A 65 -15.53 -13.81 2.93
C ILE A 65 -14.99 -12.39 2.88
N PHE A 66 -14.82 -11.87 1.67
CA PHE A 66 -14.29 -10.54 1.39
C PHE A 66 -15.39 -9.63 0.88
N PHE A 67 -15.27 -8.36 1.25
CA PHE A 67 -16.18 -7.30 0.86
C PHE A 67 -15.36 -6.10 0.36
N SER A 68 -15.87 -5.42 -0.67
CA SER A 68 -15.40 -4.08 -1.05
C SER A 68 -16.61 -3.16 -1.16
N LEU A 69 -16.49 -1.99 -0.54
CA LEU A 69 -17.51 -0.96 -0.52
C LEU A 69 -16.93 0.36 -1.02
N GLU A 70 -17.60 0.96 -1.98
CA GLU A 70 -17.37 2.32 -2.45
C GLU A 70 -18.43 3.26 -1.86
N PHE A 71 -18.03 4.48 -1.51
CA PHE A 71 -18.90 5.58 -1.14
C PHE A 71 -19.00 6.56 -2.31
N LEU A 72 -20.21 7.03 -2.62
CA LEU A 72 -20.49 7.96 -3.70
C LEU A 72 -20.24 9.42 -3.30
N ASP A 73 -20.18 9.71 -1.99
CA ASP A 73 -19.85 11.03 -1.48
C ASP A 73 -18.98 11.04 -0.21
N GLY A 74 -18.03 11.97 -0.20
CA GLY A 74 -17.15 12.23 0.94
C GLY A 74 -16.15 11.11 1.23
N GLU A 75 -15.11 11.45 1.98
CA GLU A 75 -14.25 10.43 2.58
C GLU A 75 -14.86 9.97 3.91
N GLN A 76 -14.91 8.66 4.10
CA GLN A 76 -15.28 8.03 5.36
C GLN A 76 -14.03 7.56 6.09
N LEU A 77 -14.13 7.26 7.37
CA LEU A 77 -13.13 6.46 8.09
C LEU A 77 -13.84 5.18 8.52
N MET A 78 -13.43 4.01 8.03
CA MET A 78 -14.21 2.80 8.34
C MET A 78 -14.17 2.46 9.83
N GLN A 79 -13.01 2.55 10.47
CA GLN A 79 -12.82 2.06 11.85
C GLN A 79 -13.21 3.06 12.95
N ASP A 80 -13.66 4.28 12.63
CA ASP A 80 -14.09 5.29 13.61
C ASP A 80 -14.99 6.36 12.93
N TRP A 81 -15.59 7.27 13.68
CA TRP A 81 -16.38 8.43 13.18
C TRP A 81 -17.63 8.10 12.34
N ASN A 82 -18.10 6.86 12.37
CA ASN A 82 -19.31 6.43 11.69
C ASN A 82 -20.16 5.53 12.58
N ASN A 83 -21.42 5.36 12.21
CA ASN A 83 -22.31 4.35 12.78
C ASN A 83 -22.81 3.43 11.66
N ILE A 84 -21.86 2.87 10.90
CA ILE A 84 -22.11 1.94 9.81
C ILE A 84 -22.10 0.53 10.38
N HIS A 85 -23.20 -0.18 10.15
CA HIS A 85 -23.40 -1.55 10.58
C HIS A 85 -23.36 -2.49 9.37
N LEU A 86 -22.61 -3.58 9.49
CA LEU A 86 -22.69 -4.76 8.63
C LEU A 86 -23.55 -5.80 9.32
N TYR A 87 -24.69 -6.11 8.70
CA TYR A 87 -25.56 -7.20 9.10
C TYR A 87 -25.37 -8.39 8.17
N ILE A 88 -25.16 -9.58 8.75
CA ILE A 88 -25.12 -10.84 8.00
C ILE A 88 -26.11 -11.82 8.61
N ASP A 89 -27.07 -12.24 7.79
CA ASP A 89 -27.91 -13.42 7.98
C ASP A 89 -27.11 -14.60 7.44
N ALA A 90 -26.58 -15.41 8.35
CA ALA A 90 -25.59 -16.42 8.09
C ALA A 90 -26.22 -17.79 7.76
N ASP A 91 -27.48 -18.01 8.14
CA ASP A 91 -28.21 -19.26 7.89
C ASP A 91 -29.32 -19.13 6.82
N ASP A 92 -29.51 -17.94 6.25
CA ASP A 92 -30.55 -17.60 5.25
C ASP A 92 -31.97 -17.89 5.78
N ASP A 93 -32.19 -17.76 7.09
CA ASP A 93 -33.50 -17.84 7.73
C ASP A 93 -33.91 -16.51 8.38
N ILE A 94 -34.83 -15.81 7.71
CA ILE A 94 -35.42 -14.56 8.20
C ILE A 94 -36.04 -14.63 9.62
N ASN A 95 -36.29 -15.83 10.16
CA ASN A 95 -36.89 -16.02 11.48
C ASN A 95 -35.87 -16.19 12.61
N THR A 96 -34.59 -16.29 12.31
CA THR A 96 -33.46 -16.32 13.25
C THR A 96 -32.79 -14.95 13.35
N GLY A 97 -31.75 -14.85 14.16
CA GLY A 97 -31.01 -13.60 14.36
C GLY A 97 -31.81 -12.36 14.81
N HIS A 98 -31.25 -11.21 14.46
CA HIS A 98 -31.81 -9.89 14.65
C HIS A 98 -32.61 -9.45 13.41
N PRO A 99 -33.91 -9.12 13.54
CA PRO A 99 -34.70 -8.71 12.39
C PRO A 99 -34.33 -7.29 11.93
N VAL A 100 -33.69 -7.18 10.77
CA VAL A 100 -33.22 -5.91 10.18
C VAL A 100 -33.31 -5.99 8.66
N GLN A 101 -33.74 -4.95 7.96
CA GLN A 101 -33.92 -4.92 6.49
C GLN A 101 -34.65 -6.13 5.86
N GLY A 102 -35.46 -6.86 6.62
CA GLY A 102 -36.10 -8.09 6.16
C GLY A 102 -35.16 -9.29 6.01
N ILE A 103 -34.06 -9.31 6.74
CA ILE A 103 -33.21 -10.48 7.02
C ILE A 103 -33.20 -10.77 8.52
N GLY A 104 -32.81 -11.99 8.90
CA GLY A 104 -32.61 -12.41 10.28
C GLY A 104 -31.13 -12.43 10.60
N ALA A 105 -30.52 -11.31 10.95
CA ALA A 105 -29.07 -11.19 11.02
C ALA A 105 -28.47 -11.85 12.28
N GLU A 106 -27.69 -12.91 12.11
CA GLU A 106 -26.87 -13.50 13.19
C GLU A 106 -25.73 -12.56 13.59
N LEU A 107 -25.10 -11.90 12.62
CA LEU A 107 -24.03 -10.93 12.86
C LEU A 107 -24.54 -9.51 12.69
N ASP A 108 -24.26 -8.67 13.69
CA ASP A 108 -24.28 -7.21 13.59
C ASP A 108 -22.88 -6.71 13.96
N TRP A 109 -22.17 -6.09 13.03
CA TRP A 109 -20.88 -5.47 13.27
C TRP A 109 -20.93 -3.97 13.01
N CYS A 110 -20.71 -3.14 14.03
CA CYS A 110 -20.60 -1.70 13.88
C CYS A 110 -19.13 -1.31 13.67
N PHE A 111 -18.79 -0.77 12.50
CA PHE A 111 -17.41 -0.46 12.16
C PHE A 111 -16.82 0.67 13.01
N GLY A 112 -17.51 1.80 13.14
CA GLY A 112 -17.04 2.91 13.98
C GLY A 112 -17.08 2.61 15.48
N CYS A 113 -17.97 1.71 15.92
CA CYS A 113 -18.02 1.22 17.30
C CYS A 113 -16.93 0.18 17.60
N ARG A 114 -16.34 -0.43 16.55
CA ARG A 114 -15.29 -1.46 16.65
C ARG A 114 -15.70 -2.67 17.50
N SER A 115 -16.98 -3.01 17.42
CA SER A 115 -17.60 -4.09 18.19
C SER A 115 -18.92 -4.48 17.53
N GLY A 116 -19.46 -5.61 17.92
CA GLY A 116 -20.69 -6.12 17.37
C GLY A 116 -21.46 -7.03 18.30
N SER A 117 -22.50 -7.64 17.76
CA SER A 117 -23.34 -8.63 18.41
C SER A 117 -23.49 -9.87 17.55
N PHE A 118 -23.42 -11.03 18.19
CA PHE A 118 -23.84 -12.32 17.64
C PHE A 118 -25.17 -12.74 18.27
N TYR A 119 -26.21 -12.82 17.44
CA TYR A 119 -27.57 -13.19 17.83
C TYR A 119 -27.80 -14.69 17.67
N ILE A 120 -28.13 -15.36 18.78
CA ILE A 120 -28.48 -16.78 18.82
C ILE A 120 -29.81 -16.99 19.54
N GLN A 121 -30.42 -18.16 19.39
CA GLN A 121 -31.70 -18.49 20.03
C GLN A 121 -31.70 -18.28 21.55
N ASP A 122 -30.55 -18.49 22.20
CA ASP A 122 -30.40 -18.44 23.65
C ASP A 122 -29.89 -17.08 24.19
N GLY A 123 -29.66 -16.08 23.35
CA GLY A 123 -29.21 -14.75 23.78
C GLY A 123 -28.42 -13.95 22.74
N ILE A 124 -27.72 -12.93 23.22
CA ILE A 124 -26.83 -12.07 22.42
C ILE A 124 -25.44 -12.18 23.03
N ILE A 125 -24.44 -12.44 22.20
CA ILE A 125 -23.02 -12.48 22.57
C ILE A 125 -22.37 -11.23 22.00
N GLU A 126 -21.68 -10.45 22.83
CA GLU A 126 -20.85 -9.34 22.35
C GLU A 126 -19.61 -9.90 21.64
N ILE A 127 -19.29 -9.32 20.48
CA ILE A 127 -18.15 -9.75 19.66
C ILE A 127 -17.19 -8.58 19.41
N TRP A 128 -15.92 -8.92 19.34
CA TRP A 128 -14.81 -8.04 19.03
C TRP A 128 -14.14 -8.46 17.72
N GLN A 129 -13.20 -7.66 17.23
CA GLN A 129 -12.60 -7.86 15.91
C GLN A 129 -12.01 -9.27 15.71
N ASN A 130 -11.43 -9.85 16.76
CA ASN A 130 -10.84 -11.19 16.66
C ASN A 130 -11.84 -12.33 16.73
N ASP A 131 -13.00 -12.13 17.36
CA ASP A 131 -14.03 -13.18 17.43
C ASP A 131 -14.57 -13.53 16.02
N ILE A 132 -14.47 -12.56 15.09
CA ILE A 132 -14.80 -12.74 13.67
C ILE A 132 -13.59 -12.68 12.74
N THR A 133 -12.37 -12.52 13.30
CA THR A 133 -11.11 -12.31 12.55
C THR A 133 -11.27 -11.25 11.45
N ILE A 134 -11.91 -10.12 11.77
CA ILE A 134 -12.12 -9.07 10.78
C ILE A 134 -10.81 -8.35 10.48
N ARG A 135 -10.49 -8.18 9.21
CA ARG A 135 -9.34 -7.36 8.74
C ARG A 135 -9.86 -6.32 7.78
N THR A 136 -9.51 -5.07 7.98
CA THR A 136 -10.09 -3.91 7.27
C THR A 136 -8.97 -3.02 6.74
N ALA A 137 -9.16 -2.49 5.52
CA ALA A 137 -8.24 -1.54 4.91
C ALA A 137 -9.00 -0.49 4.06
N PRO A 138 -8.49 0.75 3.94
CA PRO A 138 -7.35 1.31 4.69
C PRO A 138 -7.70 1.68 6.16
N THR A 139 -6.69 2.12 6.92
CA THR A 139 -6.82 2.67 8.29
C THR A 139 -7.08 4.19 8.34
N ILE A 140 -6.96 4.83 7.18
CA ILE A 140 -7.15 6.26 6.98
C ILE A 140 -8.48 6.54 6.27
N THR A 141 -8.85 7.81 6.15
CA THR A 141 -10.04 8.23 5.43
C THR A 141 -9.94 7.86 3.95
N GLY A 142 -11.08 7.63 3.31
CA GLY A 142 -11.11 7.32 1.89
C GLY A 142 -12.53 7.13 1.39
N GLU A 143 -12.65 6.95 0.08
CA GLU A 143 -13.92 6.73 -0.61
C GLU A 143 -14.19 5.25 -0.86
N ARG A 144 -13.20 4.38 -0.60
CA ARG A 144 -13.31 2.95 -0.81
C ARG A 144 -12.63 2.15 0.28
N PHE A 145 -13.29 1.09 0.70
CA PHE A 145 -12.82 0.18 1.75
C PHE A 145 -12.98 -1.25 1.32
N GLU A 146 -12.18 -2.10 1.92
CA GLU A 146 -12.35 -3.53 1.87
C GLU A 146 -12.15 -4.15 3.25
N TRP A 147 -12.78 -5.30 3.44
CA TRP A 147 -12.57 -6.08 4.63
C TRP A 147 -12.86 -7.55 4.38
N CYS A 148 -12.41 -8.37 5.29
CA CYS A 148 -12.76 -9.79 5.33
C CYS A 148 -13.23 -10.20 6.71
N ILE A 149 -14.01 -11.28 6.78
CA ILE A 149 -14.35 -11.99 8.03
C ILE A 149 -14.08 -13.47 7.85
N SER A 150 -13.69 -14.17 8.92
CA SER A 150 -13.45 -15.61 8.85
C SER A 150 -14.76 -16.36 8.63
N ARG A 151 -14.74 -17.30 7.69
CA ARG A 151 -15.84 -18.27 7.45
C ARG A 151 -16.09 -19.19 8.63
N GLU A 152 -15.06 -19.40 9.45
CA GLU A 152 -15.10 -20.25 10.65
C GLU A 152 -15.47 -19.48 11.92
N SER A 153 -15.75 -18.18 11.82
CA SER A 153 -16.17 -17.39 12.97
C SER A 153 -17.51 -17.88 13.55
N MET A 154 -17.70 -17.65 14.86
CA MET A 154 -18.90 -18.12 15.57
C MET A 154 -20.22 -17.68 14.92
N PRO A 155 -20.38 -16.41 14.48
CA PRO A 155 -21.61 -15.97 13.81
C PRO A 155 -21.85 -16.69 12.48
N MET A 156 -20.79 -16.92 11.70
CA MET A 156 -20.90 -17.55 10.39
C MET A 156 -21.25 -19.05 10.49
N THR A 157 -20.65 -19.75 11.46
CA THR A 157 -20.85 -21.19 11.66
C THR A 157 -21.98 -21.54 12.62
N MET A 158 -22.66 -20.53 13.19
CA MET A 158 -23.63 -20.71 14.26
C MET A 158 -23.09 -21.58 15.40
N ASP A 159 -21.93 -21.17 15.94
CA ASP A 159 -21.19 -21.91 16.97
C ASP A 159 -20.87 -23.36 16.54
N GLY A 160 -20.43 -23.52 15.28
CA GLY A 160 -20.10 -24.82 14.68
C GLY A 160 -21.28 -25.72 14.33
N SER A 161 -22.52 -25.23 14.41
CA SER A 161 -23.71 -26.01 14.07
C SER A 161 -24.02 -26.03 12.57
N GLN A 162 -23.42 -25.14 11.79
CA GLN A 162 -23.56 -25.08 10.33
C GLN A 162 -22.24 -24.81 9.60
N VAL A 163 -22.29 -25.03 8.29
CA VAL A 163 -21.34 -24.47 7.33
C VAL A 163 -22.18 -23.59 6.39
N PRO A 164 -21.99 -22.27 6.37
CA PRO A 164 -22.82 -21.39 5.57
C PRO A 164 -22.64 -21.72 4.08
N THR A 165 -23.74 -21.71 3.33
CA THR A 165 -23.74 -21.91 1.86
C THR A 165 -24.26 -20.68 1.12
N THR A 166 -25.22 -19.99 1.73
CA THR A 166 -25.81 -18.75 1.25
C THR A 166 -25.92 -17.84 2.44
N ILE A 167 -25.61 -16.56 2.25
CA ILE A 167 -25.78 -15.52 3.26
C ILE A 167 -26.55 -14.35 2.66
N ARG A 168 -27.16 -13.53 3.52
CA ARG A 168 -27.69 -12.23 3.13
C ARG A 168 -27.00 -11.12 3.88
N VAL A 169 -26.66 -10.07 3.16
CA VAL A 169 -25.87 -8.95 3.67
C VAL A 169 -26.67 -7.68 3.58
N ALA A 170 -26.66 -6.88 4.64
CA ALA A 170 -27.16 -5.51 4.61
C ALA A 170 -26.16 -4.59 5.30
N LEU A 171 -25.95 -3.40 4.74
CA LEU A 171 -25.23 -2.30 5.34
C LEU A 171 -26.22 -1.21 5.72
N VAL A 172 -26.09 -0.65 6.91
CA VAL A 172 -26.93 0.46 7.37
C VAL A 172 -26.05 1.50 8.03
N ASN A 173 -26.11 2.73 7.53
CA ASN A 173 -25.52 3.88 8.19
C ASN A 173 -26.58 4.56 9.05
N GLU A 174 -26.60 4.27 10.35
CA GLU A 174 -27.63 4.79 11.25
C GLU A 174 -27.56 6.31 11.44
N ASP A 175 -26.40 6.93 11.22
CA ASP A 175 -26.20 8.38 11.32
C ASP A 175 -26.54 9.12 10.02
N GLY A 176 -26.22 8.52 8.87
CA GLY A 176 -26.48 9.06 7.53
C GLY A 176 -27.88 8.75 6.99
N GLY A 177 -28.54 7.74 7.56
CA GLY A 177 -29.86 7.25 7.15
C GLY A 177 -29.85 6.34 5.93
N ASP A 178 -28.65 5.97 5.46
CA ASP A 178 -28.45 5.21 4.24
C ASP A 178 -28.46 3.70 4.46
N MET A 179 -28.91 2.93 3.48
CA MET A 179 -29.14 1.49 3.58
C MET A 179 -28.84 0.79 2.26
N LEU A 180 -27.94 -0.20 2.31
CA LEU A 180 -27.64 -1.06 1.17
C LEU A 180 -27.99 -2.51 1.52
N PRO A 181 -28.95 -3.15 0.84
CA PRO A 181 -29.81 -2.60 -0.19
C PRO A 181 -30.97 -1.81 0.41
N ASP A 182 -31.46 -0.84 -0.35
CA ASP A 182 -32.61 0.00 -0.04
C ASP A 182 -33.93 -0.80 0.01
N ASP A 183 -34.01 -1.87 -0.79
CA ASP A 183 -35.10 -2.84 -0.79
C ASP A 183 -34.93 -3.92 0.30
N SER A 184 -36.05 -4.39 0.85
CA SER A 184 -36.04 -5.44 1.87
C SER A 184 -35.57 -6.80 1.32
N GLY A 185 -34.78 -7.51 2.12
CA GLY A 185 -34.33 -8.89 1.87
C GLY A 185 -32.81 -9.06 1.77
N GLY A 186 -32.03 -7.97 1.89
CA GLY A 186 -30.57 -8.02 1.84
C GLY A 186 -30.01 -8.43 0.47
N VAL A 187 -28.69 -8.25 0.31
CA VAL A 187 -27.94 -8.76 -0.85
C VAL A 187 -27.64 -10.23 -0.61
N GLU A 188 -28.24 -11.10 -1.43
CA GLU A 188 -27.96 -12.54 -1.39
C GLU A 188 -26.58 -12.84 -2.00
N TYR A 189 -25.76 -13.58 -1.27
CA TYR A 189 -24.48 -14.10 -1.74
C TYR A 189 -24.42 -15.62 -1.51
N THR A 190 -24.19 -16.38 -2.56
CA THR A 190 -23.91 -17.82 -2.45
C THR A 190 -22.40 -18.01 -2.37
N ILE A 191 -21.94 -18.66 -1.31
CA ILE A 191 -20.52 -18.94 -1.09
C ILE A 191 -20.04 -19.90 -2.18
N ASP A 192 -19.11 -19.40 -3.00
CA ASP A 192 -18.56 -20.16 -4.11
C ASP A 192 -17.57 -21.21 -3.59
N THR A 193 -17.55 -22.35 -4.28
CA THR A 193 -16.75 -23.53 -3.88
C THR A 193 -15.56 -23.76 -4.80
N THR A 194 -15.28 -22.80 -5.70
CA THR A 194 -14.09 -22.83 -6.54
C THR A 194 -12.87 -22.64 -5.66
N TYR A 195 -11.97 -23.62 -5.72
CA TYR A 195 -10.73 -23.56 -4.97
C TYR A 195 -9.92 -22.32 -5.35
N VAL A 196 -9.52 -21.53 -4.35
CA VAL A 196 -8.57 -20.43 -4.49
C VAL A 196 -7.25 -20.92 -3.92
N PRO A 197 -6.17 -21.01 -4.72
CA PRO A 197 -4.88 -21.41 -4.18
C PRO A 197 -4.44 -20.41 -3.10
N PRO A 198 -3.72 -20.84 -2.05
CA PRO A 198 -3.05 -19.91 -1.14
C PRO A 198 -2.05 -19.03 -1.91
N PRO A 199 -1.61 -17.89 -1.36
CA PRO A 199 -0.51 -17.14 -1.97
C PRO A 199 0.76 -17.99 -1.98
N GLU A 200 1.60 -17.80 -2.99
CA GLU A 200 2.95 -18.38 -2.97
C GLU A 200 3.72 -17.76 -1.80
N PRO A 201 4.33 -18.56 -0.91
CA PRO A 201 5.08 -18.01 0.21
C PRO A 201 6.29 -17.20 -0.26
N THR A 202 6.62 -16.15 0.47
CA THR A 202 7.76 -15.28 0.17
C THR A 202 8.98 -15.75 0.95
N PRO A 203 10.04 -16.29 0.31
CA PRO A 203 11.25 -16.70 1.01
C PRO A 203 11.95 -15.52 1.68
N LEU A 204 12.51 -15.74 2.87
CA LEU A 204 13.24 -14.70 3.60
C LEU A 204 14.63 -14.46 3.01
N ASP A 205 15.27 -15.46 2.41
CA ASP A 205 16.60 -15.35 1.79
C ASP A 205 16.63 -14.29 0.69
N ARG A 206 17.64 -13.40 0.64
CA ARG A 206 17.83 -12.46 -0.48
C ARG A 206 17.92 -13.22 -1.82
N GLU A 207 17.52 -12.57 -2.91
CA GLU A 207 17.64 -13.18 -4.23
C GLU A 207 19.11 -13.23 -4.68
N GLU A 208 19.86 -12.17 -4.39
CA GLU A 208 21.27 -12.04 -4.70
C GLU A 208 22.06 -11.56 -3.47
N SER A 209 23.32 -11.99 -3.36
CA SER A 209 24.13 -11.77 -2.15
C SER A 209 24.65 -10.34 -1.99
N ASP A 210 24.57 -9.52 -3.03
CA ASP A 210 25.00 -8.12 -3.07
C ASP A 210 23.85 -7.11 -2.83
N GLN A 211 22.62 -7.59 -2.66
CA GLN A 211 21.48 -6.75 -2.30
C GLN A 211 21.61 -6.22 -0.86
N ILE A 212 21.32 -4.93 -0.68
CA ILE A 212 21.21 -4.32 0.65
C ILE A 212 19.80 -4.54 1.18
N ARG A 213 19.69 -5.07 2.40
CA ARG A 213 18.40 -5.26 3.09
C ARG A 213 18.17 -4.18 4.15
N LEU A 214 17.08 -3.45 3.99
CA LEU A 214 16.52 -2.54 4.99
C LEU A 214 15.33 -3.19 5.68
N VAL A 215 15.30 -3.11 7.01
CA VAL A 215 14.18 -3.55 7.84
C VAL A 215 13.69 -2.37 8.68
N SER A 216 12.37 -2.15 8.72
CA SER A 216 11.71 -1.24 9.66
C SER A 216 10.92 -2.03 10.68
N TYR A 217 11.09 -1.75 11.97
CA TYR A 217 10.41 -2.50 13.03
C TYR A 217 10.21 -1.70 14.32
N ASN A 218 8.94 -1.43 14.70
CA ASN A 218 8.61 -0.98 16.06
C ASN A 218 8.74 -2.18 17.02
N ILE A 219 9.62 -2.04 18.02
CA ILE A 219 10.01 -3.15 18.89
C ILE A 219 9.24 -3.20 20.23
N LEU A 220 8.13 -2.47 20.34
CA LEU A 220 7.24 -2.41 21.49
C LEU A 220 7.98 -2.13 22.81
N ASN A 221 8.18 -0.84 23.11
CA ASN A 221 8.71 -0.35 24.37
C ASN A 221 9.97 -1.12 24.88
N ASN A 222 11.04 -1.08 24.09
CA ASN A 222 12.36 -1.64 24.38
C ASN A 222 12.46 -3.17 24.36
N GLY A 223 11.63 -3.86 23.56
CA GLY A 223 11.55 -5.32 23.54
C GLY A 223 12.85 -6.09 23.31
N PHE A 224 13.85 -5.46 22.71
CA PHE A 224 15.23 -5.98 22.60
C PHE A 224 15.92 -6.28 23.93
N PHE A 225 15.39 -5.79 25.06
CA PHE A 225 16.00 -5.99 26.38
C PHE A 225 15.01 -6.51 27.43
N GLU A 226 13.76 -6.76 27.04
CA GLU A 226 12.71 -7.21 27.95
C GLU A 226 12.57 -8.75 27.95
N GLU A 227 12.56 -9.34 29.15
CA GLU A 227 12.32 -10.76 29.35
C GLU A 227 10.91 -11.13 28.86
N GLY A 228 10.76 -12.15 28.02
CA GLY A 228 9.48 -12.53 27.42
C GLY A 228 9.29 -12.03 25.99
N GLN A 229 10.02 -10.98 25.58
CA GLN A 229 10.03 -10.48 24.20
C GLN A 229 11.37 -10.78 23.53
N ARG A 230 12.46 -10.61 24.26
CA ARG A 230 13.83 -10.74 23.76
C ARG A 230 14.10 -12.07 23.07
N GLU A 231 13.66 -13.19 23.62
CA GLU A 231 13.88 -14.52 23.05
C GLU A 231 13.29 -14.69 21.64
N HIS A 232 12.28 -13.91 21.29
CA HIS A 232 11.69 -13.89 19.96
C HIS A 232 12.55 -13.07 19.00
N PHE A 233 13.03 -11.90 19.43
CA PHE A 233 14.00 -11.11 18.65
C PHE A 233 15.32 -11.87 18.41
N ASP A 234 15.75 -12.72 19.35
CA ASP A 234 16.91 -13.62 19.20
C ASP A 234 16.77 -14.59 18.01
N ARG A 235 15.53 -14.85 17.55
CA ARG A 235 15.27 -15.65 16.34
C ARG A 235 14.94 -14.79 15.13
N ILE A 236 14.10 -13.77 15.30
CA ILE A 236 13.63 -12.90 14.22
C ILE A 236 14.79 -12.16 13.55
N ILE A 237 15.64 -11.48 14.31
CA ILE A 237 16.66 -10.60 13.72
C ILE A 237 17.71 -11.39 12.92
N PRO A 238 18.25 -12.53 13.43
CA PRO A 238 19.11 -13.39 12.61
C PRO A 238 18.42 -13.97 11.37
N ALA A 239 17.13 -14.34 11.45
CA ALA A 239 16.39 -14.87 10.31
C ALA A 239 16.14 -13.82 9.21
N LEU A 240 15.95 -12.56 9.60
CA LEU A 240 15.83 -11.44 8.67
C LEU A 240 17.17 -11.03 8.06
N ASP A 241 18.28 -11.22 8.78
CA ASP A 241 19.64 -10.85 8.37
C ASP A 241 19.72 -9.42 7.78
N PRO A 242 19.28 -8.36 8.47
CA PRO A 242 19.32 -6.99 7.93
C PRO A 242 20.76 -6.49 7.69
N ASP A 243 20.92 -5.56 6.75
CA ASP A 243 22.11 -4.70 6.68
C ASP A 243 21.86 -3.35 7.36
N ILE A 244 20.62 -2.87 7.26
CA ILE A 244 20.11 -1.66 7.89
C ILE A 244 18.82 -2.02 8.62
N LEU A 245 18.70 -1.60 9.88
CA LEU A 245 17.55 -1.82 10.74
C LEU A 245 17.14 -0.49 11.37
N ALA A 246 15.99 0.03 10.94
CA ALA A 246 15.34 1.21 11.52
C ALA A 246 14.33 0.75 12.56
N VAL A 247 14.56 1.07 13.84
CA VAL A 247 13.67 0.68 14.94
C VAL A 247 12.99 1.88 15.57
N GLN A 248 11.78 1.66 16.08
CA GLN A 248 11.01 2.60 16.87
C GLN A 248 10.73 1.99 18.26
N GLU A 249 10.46 2.85 19.24
CA GLU A 249 10.25 2.49 20.65
C GLU A 249 11.43 1.78 21.33
N ALA A 250 12.65 2.09 20.91
CA ALA A 250 13.87 1.59 21.53
C ALA A 250 14.45 2.62 22.53
N TRP A 251 14.81 2.17 23.74
CA TRP A 251 15.25 3.03 24.84
C TRP A 251 16.60 2.60 25.45
N GLY A 252 17.39 1.77 24.74
CA GLY A 252 18.73 1.34 25.14
C GLY A 252 19.82 2.36 24.80
N ASP A 253 21.08 2.07 25.14
CA ASP A 253 22.23 2.86 24.67
C ASP A 253 22.87 2.25 23.41
N GLN A 254 23.58 3.08 22.65
CA GLN A 254 24.20 2.71 21.37
C GLN A 254 25.20 1.55 21.49
N GLU A 255 25.97 1.48 22.59
CA GLU A 255 26.98 0.43 22.77
C GLU A 255 26.31 -0.91 23.09
N GLU A 256 25.25 -0.91 23.90
CA GLU A 256 24.43 -2.08 24.20
C GLU A 256 23.72 -2.61 22.95
N ILE A 257 23.10 -1.72 22.16
CA ILE A 257 22.44 -2.09 20.89
C ILE A 257 23.46 -2.64 19.88
N ALA A 258 24.63 -2.01 19.74
CA ALA A 258 25.67 -2.50 18.83
C ALA A 258 26.22 -3.86 19.26
N ALA A 259 26.43 -4.06 20.57
CA ALA A 259 26.88 -5.33 21.12
C ALA A 259 25.85 -6.44 20.90
N LEU A 260 24.57 -6.10 21.05
CA LEU A 260 23.45 -6.99 20.79
C LEU A 260 23.38 -7.39 19.30
N MET A 261 23.43 -6.41 18.39
CA MET A 261 23.45 -6.73 16.96
C MET A 261 24.65 -7.60 16.57
N ALA A 262 25.82 -7.39 17.19
CA ALA A 262 26.99 -8.22 16.98
C ALA A 262 26.86 -9.64 17.58
N GLU A 263 25.99 -9.83 18.58
CA GLU A 263 25.63 -11.15 19.13
C GLU A 263 24.74 -11.92 18.14
N TRP A 264 23.70 -11.26 17.61
CA TRP A 264 22.78 -11.85 16.63
C TRP A 264 23.47 -12.13 15.30
N ILE A 265 24.20 -11.15 14.80
CA ILE A 265 24.84 -11.22 13.50
C ILE A 265 26.27 -10.67 13.63
N PRO A 266 27.29 -11.57 13.67
CA PRO A 266 28.68 -11.17 13.90
C PRO A 266 29.18 -10.14 12.89
N GLY A 267 29.57 -8.98 13.38
CA GLY A 267 30.01 -7.87 12.54
C GLY A 267 30.34 -6.62 13.36
N THR A 268 30.71 -5.56 12.65
CA THR A 268 30.75 -4.21 13.23
C THR A 268 29.43 -3.54 12.91
N TRP A 269 28.80 -2.97 13.92
CA TRP A 269 27.51 -2.30 13.81
C TRP A 269 27.65 -0.85 14.26
N HIS A 270 27.06 0.04 13.48
CA HIS A 270 26.97 1.47 13.73
C HIS A 270 25.53 1.79 14.15
N VAL A 271 25.36 2.50 15.25
CA VAL A 271 24.05 2.85 15.81
C VAL A 271 23.95 4.35 15.89
N SER A 272 22.88 4.94 15.36
CA SER A 272 22.63 6.38 15.42
C SER A 272 22.44 6.88 16.84
N SER A 273 22.46 8.19 17.06
CA SER A 273 21.91 8.78 18.27
C SER A 273 20.41 8.47 18.40
N GLU A 274 19.90 8.54 19.62
CA GLU A 274 18.48 8.34 19.94
C GLU A 274 17.69 9.63 19.77
N TRP A 275 16.55 9.54 19.07
CA TRP A 275 15.58 10.63 19.04
C TRP A 275 14.15 10.08 19.09
N GLY A 276 13.47 10.31 20.21
CA GLY A 276 12.05 9.97 20.35
C GLY A 276 11.77 8.47 20.42
N GLY A 277 12.77 7.66 20.74
CA GLY A 277 12.72 6.21 20.70
C GLY A 277 13.13 5.61 19.35
N ASP A 278 13.57 6.44 18.40
CA ASP A 278 13.98 6.00 17.06
C ASP A 278 15.50 5.80 16.97
N TYR A 279 15.90 4.71 16.33
CA TYR A 279 17.30 4.41 15.98
C TYR A 279 17.42 3.89 14.56
N VAL A 280 18.55 4.19 13.91
CA VAL A 280 19.02 3.45 12.73
C VAL A 280 20.28 2.68 13.12
N ILE A 281 20.24 1.37 12.89
CA ILE A 281 21.34 0.44 13.16
C ILE A 281 21.82 -0.13 11.84
N SER A 282 23.11 -0.03 11.55
CA SER A 282 23.63 -0.28 10.21
C SER A 282 24.98 -1.00 10.24
N ARG A 283 25.21 -1.88 9.27
CA ARG A 283 26.56 -2.41 8.96
C ARG A 283 27.46 -1.35 8.31
N PHE A 284 26.85 -0.33 7.71
CA PHE A 284 27.51 0.77 7.05
C PHE A 284 27.83 1.91 8.03
N PRO A 285 28.98 2.57 7.91
CA PRO A 285 29.31 3.75 8.70
C PRO A 285 28.24 4.85 8.59
N ILE A 286 27.92 5.47 9.73
CA ILE A 286 27.09 6.68 9.76
C ILE A 286 27.98 7.88 9.42
N LEU A 287 27.64 8.59 8.34
CA LEU A 287 28.35 9.78 7.88
C LEU A 287 27.83 11.03 8.59
N GLU A 288 26.51 11.19 8.62
CA GLU A 288 25.80 12.32 9.22
C GLU A 288 24.49 11.82 9.82
N GLU A 289 24.01 12.50 10.85
CA GLU A 289 22.73 12.22 11.49
C GLU A 289 22.09 13.51 12.02
N ALA A 290 20.77 13.58 11.99
CA ALA A 290 20.04 14.75 12.45
C ALA A 290 18.60 14.44 12.87
N VAL A 291 18.08 15.25 13.79
CA VAL A 291 16.63 15.32 14.04
C VAL A 291 15.99 16.27 13.02
N LEU A 292 14.87 15.87 12.43
CA LEU A 292 14.21 16.64 11.37
C LEU A 292 13.04 17.49 11.89
N THR A 293 12.35 17.04 12.94
CA THR A 293 11.16 17.74 13.44
C THR A 293 11.36 18.25 14.86
N SER A 294 10.70 19.36 15.18
CA SER A 294 10.68 19.95 16.53
C SER A 294 10.10 19.00 17.59
N SER A 295 9.30 18.02 17.16
CA SER A 295 8.72 16.97 18.01
C SER A 295 9.68 15.81 18.33
N TRP A 296 10.83 15.76 17.66
CA TRP A 296 11.83 14.68 17.75
C TRP A 296 11.32 13.29 17.33
N ARG A 297 10.24 13.24 16.56
CA ARG A 297 9.59 12.01 16.07
C ARG A 297 9.99 11.62 14.65
N SER A 298 11.00 12.30 14.12
CA SER A 298 11.56 12.00 12.81
C SER A 298 13.01 12.39 12.81
N MET A 299 13.85 11.44 12.43
CA MET A 299 15.29 11.59 12.37
C MET A 299 15.82 11.07 11.05
N ALA A 300 17.02 11.51 10.66
CA ALA A 300 17.67 11.12 9.43
C ALA A 300 19.10 10.65 9.69
N VAL A 301 19.52 9.62 8.97
CA VAL A 301 20.88 9.06 8.99
C VAL A 301 21.36 8.86 7.57
N LEU A 302 22.50 9.46 7.24
CA LEU A 302 23.20 9.23 5.98
C LEU A 302 24.22 8.11 6.17
N LEU A 303 24.09 7.04 5.40
CA LEU A 303 24.90 5.83 5.49
C LEU A 303 25.89 5.72 4.32
N ASP A 304 27.14 5.39 4.65
CA ASP A 304 28.21 5.14 3.67
C ASP A 304 27.99 3.81 2.94
N THR A 305 27.28 3.89 1.82
CA THR A 305 26.89 2.75 0.95
C THR A 305 27.45 2.91 -0.46
N GLU A 306 28.39 3.85 -0.64
CA GLU A 306 28.95 4.19 -1.94
C GLU A 306 29.72 3.02 -2.57
N ALA A 307 30.33 2.15 -1.76
CA ALA A 307 31.05 0.98 -2.26
C ALA A 307 30.12 -0.11 -2.82
N GLU A 308 28.91 -0.21 -2.28
CA GLU A 308 27.90 -1.22 -2.63
C GLU A 308 26.96 -0.72 -3.73
N LEU A 309 26.53 0.54 -3.67
CA LEU A 309 25.51 1.11 -4.55
C LEU A 309 25.98 2.26 -5.43
N GLY A 310 27.20 2.76 -5.24
CA GLY A 310 27.71 3.94 -5.94
C GLY A 310 27.16 5.27 -5.43
N LYS A 311 26.29 5.25 -4.41
CA LYS A 311 25.72 6.42 -3.71
C LYS A 311 25.53 6.09 -2.23
N ASN A 312 25.53 7.12 -1.39
CA ASN A 312 25.14 7.01 0.01
C ASN A 312 23.61 6.97 0.11
N ILE A 313 23.06 6.23 1.08
CA ILE A 313 21.60 6.18 1.32
C ILE A 313 21.26 7.08 2.50
N LEU A 314 20.19 7.87 2.36
CA LEU A 314 19.54 8.55 3.47
C LEU A 314 18.37 7.71 4.00
N ILE A 315 18.42 7.38 5.29
CA ILE A 315 17.30 6.76 6.01
C ILE A 315 16.65 7.82 6.88
N ILE A 316 15.38 8.13 6.61
CA ILE A 316 14.51 8.87 7.51
C ILE A 316 13.73 7.85 8.32
N ASN A 317 13.86 7.87 9.64
CA ASN A 317 13.10 7.02 10.55
C ASN A 317 12.14 7.88 11.36
N SER A 318 10.85 7.56 11.33
CA SER A 318 9.80 8.31 12.01
C SER A 318 8.89 7.44 12.86
N HIS A 319 8.57 7.95 14.05
CA HIS A 319 7.48 7.45 14.88
C HIS A 319 6.50 8.58 15.21
N PHE A 320 5.49 8.79 14.36
CA PHE A 320 4.55 9.90 14.53
C PHE A 320 3.58 9.69 15.71
N SER A 321 2.85 10.74 16.09
CA SER A 321 1.90 10.67 17.19
C SER A 321 0.81 9.62 16.95
N CYS A 322 0.64 8.71 17.90
CA CYS A 322 -0.37 7.65 17.87
C CYS A 322 -1.80 8.14 18.18
N CYS A 323 -2.77 7.23 18.02
CA CYS A 323 -4.18 7.42 18.39
C CYS A 323 -4.88 8.59 17.64
N GLY A 324 -5.85 9.26 18.28
CA GLY A 324 -6.64 10.35 17.71
C GLY A 324 -5.92 11.71 17.61
N ALA A 325 -4.59 11.74 17.59
CA ALA A 325 -3.79 12.97 17.52
C ALA A 325 -3.69 13.53 16.08
N ASN A 326 -4.81 13.58 15.36
CA ASN A 326 -4.84 13.88 13.92
C ASN A 326 -4.20 15.23 13.56
N GLU A 327 -4.55 16.29 14.28
CA GLU A 327 -3.98 17.62 14.02
C GLU A 327 -2.49 17.66 14.36
N GLY A 328 -2.09 16.97 15.44
CA GLY A 328 -0.68 16.87 15.84
C GLY A 328 0.14 16.08 14.83
N ARG A 329 -0.43 15.02 14.24
CA ARG A 329 0.21 14.25 13.18
C ARG A 329 0.30 15.04 11.87
N GLN A 330 -0.75 15.78 11.50
CA GLN A 330 -0.71 16.68 10.35
C GLN A 330 0.41 17.73 10.49
N GLN A 331 0.53 18.36 11.67
CA GLN A 331 1.63 19.29 11.93
C GLN A 331 3.02 18.64 11.79
N GLN A 332 3.17 17.39 12.23
CA GLN A 332 4.43 16.65 12.14
C GLN A 332 4.83 16.35 10.69
N VAL A 333 3.88 15.95 9.84
CA VAL A 333 4.16 15.67 8.44
C VAL A 333 4.36 16.96 7.63
N ASP A 334 3.63 18.04 7.93
CA ASP A 334 3.85 19.36 7.31
C ASP A 334 5.27 19.88 7.62
N GLU A 335 5.70 19.80 8.89
CA GLU A 335 7.05 20.19 9.30
C GLU A 335 8.12 19.37 8.59
N LEU A 336 7.96 18.04 8.58
CA LEU A 336 8.93 17.13 7.96
C LEU A 336 9.09 17.41 6.47
N ILE A 337 7.98 17.54 5.74
CA ILE A 337 7.99 17.74 4.29
C ILE A 337 8.47 19.14 3.94
N GLY A 338 8.17 20.16 4.74
CA GLY A 338 8.79 21.48 4.62
C GLY A 338 10.31 21.45 4.78
N VAL A 339 10.83 20.67 5.74
CA VAL A 339 12.28 20.45 5.91
C VAL A 339 12.87 19.71 4.70
N MET A 340 12.22 18.63 4.23
CA MET A 340 12.70 17.88 3.06
C MET A 340 12.76 18.74 1.81
N ARG A 341 11.72 19.54 1.54
CA ARG A 341 11.67 20.49 0.42
C ARG A 341 12.90 21.38 0.40
N ASP A 342 13.20 22.01 1.53
CA ASP A 342 14.28 22.98 1.63
C ASP A 342 15.66 22.30 1.64
N TRP A 343 15.70 21.02 2.02
CA TRP A 343 16.88 20.18 1.98
C TRP A 343 17.23 19.71 0.56
N MET A 344 16.22 19.41 -0.27
CA MET A 344 16.37 18.88 -1.63
C MET A 344 16.50 19.97 -2.71
N LYS A 345 16.26 21.25 -2.39
CA LYS A 345 16.40 22.38 -3.34
C LYS A 345 17.87 22.67 -3.71
N PRO A 346 18.31 22.42 -4.97
CA PRO A 346 19.70 22.63 -5.37
C PRO A 346 20.13 24.11 -5.37
N GLU A 347 19.16 25.01 -5.60
CA GLU A 347 19.39 26.44 -5.82
C GLU A 347 19.68 27.23 -4.54
N ASN A 348 19.24 26.69 -3.38
CA ASN A 348 19.41 27.33 -2.08
C ASN A 348 19.33 26.29 -0.96
N TRP A 349 20.27 25.35 -1.00
CA TRP A 349 20.36 24.23 -0.08
C TRP A 349 20.32 24.66 1.39
N THR A 350 19.24 24.31 2.09
CA THR A 350 19.13 24.47 3.54
C THR A 350 18.60 23.20 4.16
N GLY A 351 19.49 22.42 4.78
CA GLY A 351 19.16 21.22 5.53
C GLY A 351 20.09 21.02 6.72
N PRO A 352 19.89 19.97 7.52
CA PRO A 352 20.73 19.70 8.69
C PRO A 352 22.18 19.39 8.31
N PHE A 353 22.42 18.82 7.14
CA PHE A 353 23.74 18.56 6.55
C PHE A 353 23.66 18.54 5.01
N TYR A 354 24.81 18.40 4.34
CA TYR A 354 24.87 18.27 2.89
C TYR A 354 24.42 16.87 2.43
N LEU A 355 23.49 16.82 1.49
CA LEU A 355 22.81 15.65 0.92
C LEU A 355 22.90 15.62 -0.62
N GLU A 356 23.93 15.02 -1.19
CA GLU A 356 24.18 15.01 -2.64
C GLU A 356 22.91 14.82 -3.51
N MET A 357 22.81 15.52 -4.64
CA MET A 357 21.69 15.34 -5.57
C MET A 357 21.58 13.86 -5.97
N ASP A 358 20.34 13.41 -6.17
CA ASP A 358 20.00 12.01 -6.47
C ASP A 358 20.43 11.05 -5.35
N THR A 359 20.56 11.52 -4.10
CA THR A 359 20.78 10.62 -2.95
C THR A 359 19.54 9.73 -2.78
N PRO A 360 19.65 8.40 -2.84
CA PRO A 360 18.55 7.50 -2.51
C PRO A 360 17.98 7.78 -1.12
N ILE A 361 16.66 7.96 -1.02
CA ILE A 361 15.98 8.20 0.25
C ILE A 361 14.98 7.08 0.53
N PHE A 362 15.06 6.52 1.74
CA PHE A 362 13.97 5.76 2.35
C PHE A 362 13.42 6.54 3.53
N HIS A 363 12.10 6.68 3.62
CA HIS A 363 11.40 7.16 4.80
C HIS A 363 10.54 6.04 5.38
N VAL A 364 10.95 5.54 6.54
CA VAL A 364 10.39 4.34 7.17
C VAL A 364 9.94 4.60 8.61
N GLY A 365 9.11 3.71 9.13
CA GLY A 365 8.79 3.64 10.54
C GLY A 365 7.30 3.47 10.82
N ASP A 366 6.95 3.52 12.11
CA ASP A 366 5.56 3.52 12.57
C ASP A 366 4.97 4.93 12.41
N PHE A 367 4.30 5.14 11.29
CA PHE A 367 3.70 6.43 11.01
C PHE A 367 2.38 6.62 11.75
N ASN A 368 1.84 5.59 12.41
CA ASN A 368 0.59 5.67 13.14
C ASN A 368 -0.58 6.23 12.30
N LEU A 369 -0.55 6.09 10.97
CA LEU A 369 -1.55 6.70 10.08
C LEU A 369 -2.93 6.05 10.28
N VAL A 370 -3.70 6.68 11.17
CA VAL A 370 -5.10 6.40 11.47
C VAL A 370 -5.86 7.73 11.43
N GLY A 371 -7.02 7.77 10.79
CA GLY A 371 -7.75 9.04 10.61
C GLY A 371 -7.46 9.67 9.24
N TYR A 372 -7.07 10.94 9.16
CA TYR A 372 -7.08 11.65 7.87
C TYR A 372 -6.05 11.14 6.85
N ARG A 373 -6.50 10.84 5.62
CA ARG A 373 -5.65 10.53 4.46
C ARG A 373 -4.73 11.66 4.05
N GLN A 374 -5.10 12.90 4.38
CA GLN A 374 -4.27 14.08 4.14
C GLN A 374 -2.83 13.92 4.64
N GLN A 375 -2.62 13.22 5.77
CA GLN A 375 -1.27 13.02 6.31
C GLN A 375 -0.40 12.17 5.38
N LEU A 376 -0.99 11.16 4.72
CA LEU A 376 -0.30 10.37 3.70
C LEU A 376 -0.05 11.22 2.45
N LEU A 377 -1.03 12.03 2.02
CA LEU A 377 -0.87 12.93 0.87
C LEU A 377 0.26 13.94 1.08
N THR A 378 0.38 14.53 2.27
CA THR A 378 1.51 15.39 2.61
C THR A 378 2.83 14.65 2.49
N LEU A 379 2.91 13.40 2.97
CA LEU A 379 4.13 12.60 2.87
C LEU A 379 4.47 12.16 1.44
N THR A 380 3.47 11.77 0.64
CA THR A 380 3.68 11.16 -0.68
C THR A 380 3.69 12.17 -1.82
N GLU A 381 2.79 13.15 -1.76
CA GLU A 381 2.54 14.15 -2.80
C GLU A 381 3.13 15.52 -2.45
N GLY A 382 3.53 15.71 -1.18
CA GLY A 382 4.07 16.95 -0.64
C GLY A 382 3.06 18.10 -0.59
N ASP A 383 1.79 17.75 -0.44
CA ASP A 383 0.64 18.64 -0.18
C ASP A 383 0.65 19.11 1.28
N ILE A 384 1.31 20.23 1.55
CA ILE A 384 1.51 20.80 2.88
C ILE A 384 0.25 21.58 3.27
N VAL A 385 -0.36 21.23 4.41
CA VAL A 385 -1.62 21.87 4.83
C VAL A 385 -1.37 23.26 5.44
N ASP A 386 -0.40 23.38 6.36
CA ASP A 386 0.01 24.67 6.95
C ASP A 386 1.19 25.30 6.18
N GLU A 387 0.93 25.75 4.94
CA GLU A 387 1.92 26.44 4.12
C GLU A 387 2.40 27.77 4.74
N GLU A 388 1.61 28.40 5.62
CA GLU A 388 2.03 29.65 6.29
C GLU A 388 3.23 29.39 7.21
N SER A 389 3.22 28.27 7.93
CA SER A 389 4.29 27.88 8.84
C SER A 389 5.42 27.11 8.15
N TYR A 390 5.08 26.23 7.20
CA TYR A 390 6.01 25.22 6.66
C TYR A 390 6.34 25.42 5.18
N GLY A 391 5.78 26.45 4.54
CA GLY A 391 6.03 26.85 3.15
C GLY A 391 5.24 26.04 2.12
N ASP A 392 5.37 26.44 0.86
CA ASP A 392 4.61 25.91 -0.29
C ASP A 392 4.83 24.41 -0.54
N ASP A 393 3.84 23.76 -1.17
CA ASP A 393 3.90 22.39 -1.70
C ASP A 393 5.17 22.09 -2.52
N PHE A 394 5.59 20.82 -2.51
CA PHE A 394 6.69 20.34 -3.36
C PHE A 394 6.55 18.85 -3.68
N LEU A 395 7.09 18.40 -4.81
CA LEU A 395 7.08 16.97 -5.15
C LEU A 395 8.30 16.28 -4.50
N PRO A 396 8.09 15.30 -3.59
CA PRO A 396 9.15 14.81 -2.71
C PRO A 396 10.13 13.80 -3.32
N ASP A 397 10.04 13.52 -4.61
CA ASP A 397 11.06 12.77 -5.35
C ASP A 397 11.96 13.68 -6.21
N TRP A 398 13.19 13.24 -6.46
CA TRP A 398 14.24 13.96 -7.20
C TRP A 398 13.87 14.29 -8.64
N ASP A 399 13.00 13.49 -9.27
CA ASP A 399 12.51 13.73 -10.64
C ASP A 399 11.24 14.57 -10.71
N GLU A 400 10.90 15.27 -9.62
CA GLU A 400 9.66 16.04 -9.46
C GLU A 400 8.41 15.16 -9.64
N SER A 401 8.40 14.01 -8.98
CA SER A 401 7.24 13.12 -8.88
C SER A 401 6.86 12.82 -7.42
N PHE A 402 5.81 12.03 -7.22
CA PHE A 402 5.39 11.60 -5.89
C PHE A 402 6.35 10.53 -5.37
N ILE A 403 6.68 10.58 -4.08
CA ILE A 403 7.43 9.49 -3.46
C ILE A 403 6.53 8.25 -3.36
N THR A 404 7.10 7.07 -3.65
CA THR A 404 6.31 5.84 -3.70
C THR A 404 6.08 5.27 -2.30
N ASP A 405 4.82 5.00 -1.94
CA ASP A 405 4.45 4.15 -0.80
C ASP A 405 4.57 2.66 -1.19
N LEU A 406 5.64 2.01 -0.75
CA LEU A 406 5.81 0.59 -0.96
C LEU A 406 4.83 -0.18 -0.08
N PHE A 407 3.83 -0.84 -0.68
CA PHE A 407 2.94 -1.75 0.02
C PHE A 407 3.49 -3.17 0.00
N SER A 408 3.48 -3.88 1.13
CA SER A 408 4.00 -5.25 1.24
C SER A 408 2.95 -6.18 1.83
N HIS A 409 2.89 -7.41 1.33
CA HIS A 409 2.04 -8.47 1.88
C HIS A 409 2.80 -9.36 2.87
N HIS A 410 2.04 -10.12 3.65
CA HIS A 410 2.57 -11.11 4.59
C HIS A 410 3.22 -12.28 3.87
N THR A 411 4.23 -12.90 4.50
CA THR A 411 5.03 -14.01 3.93
C THR A 411 4.27 -15.28 3.56
N GLY A 412 2.98 -15.43 3.90
CA GLY A 412 2.19 -16.63 3.58
C GLY A 412 0.68 -16.44 3.55
N ILE A 413 0.18 -15.20 3.60
CA ILE A 413 -1.25 -14.89 3.55
C ILE A 413 -1.48 -13.56 2.83
N ARG A 414 -2.63 -13.40 2.19
CA ARG A 414 -3.00 -12.19 1.43
C ARG A 414 -3.47 -11.05 2.34
N MET A 415 -2.61 -10.64 3.26
CA MET A 415 -2.88 -9.56 4.22
C MET A 415 -1.75 -8.53 4.18
N GLY A 416 -2.11 -7.27 4.43
CA GLY A 416 -1.20 -6.14 4.38
C GLY A 416 -1.03 -5.34 5.67
N TYR A 417 -1.70 -5.74 6.77
CA TYR A 417 -1.62 -5.02 8.03
C TYR A 417 -0.24 -5.20 8.68
N THR A 418 0.26 -4.18 9.38
CA THR A 418 1.60 -4.24 10.01
C THR A 418 1.51 -4.13 11.52
N TRP A 419 0.34 -3.77 12.04
CA TRP A 419 0.03 -3.73 13.46
C TRP A 419 -1.16 -4.63 13.78
N ARG A 420 -1.06 -5.38 14.89
CA ARG A 420 -2.12 -6.25 15.43
C ARG A 420 -2.01 -6.35 16.94
N SER A 421 -3.09 -6.02 17.65
CA SER A 421 -3.23 -6.29 19.07
C SER A 421 -4.53 -7.02 19.36
N ASP A 422 -4.43 -8.26 19.84
CA ASP A 422 -5.60 -9.13 19.94
C ASP A 422 -6.60 -8.73 21.04
N GLY A 423 -6.14 -7.93 22.00
CA GLY A 423 -6.99 -7.33 23.03
C GLY A 423 -7.52 -5.94 22.67
N SER A 424 -7.20 -5.41 21.49
CA SER A 424 -7.68 -4.11 21.03
C SER A 424 -9.03 -4.23 20.31
N SER A 425 -9.84 -3.17 20.43
CA SER A 425 -11.02 -3.01 19.57
C SER A 425 -10.64 -2.57 18.16
N PHE A 426 -9.51 -1.88 17.98
CA PHE A 426 -9.02 -1.53 16.65
C PHE A 426 -8.72 -2.81 15.85
N SER A 427 -9.20 -2.83 14.60
CA SER A 427 -8.87 -3.90 13.66
C SER A 427 -7.40 -3.80 13.28
N PRO A 428 -6.69 -4.92 13.05
CA PRO A 428 -5.34 -4.89 12.52
C PRO A 428 -5.23 -4.00 11.28
N GLY A 429 -4.17 -3.20 11.20
CA GLY A 429 -4.04 -2.15 10.19
C GLY A 429 -2.60 -1.89 9.74
N LYS A 430 -2.43 -1.21 8.61
CA LYS A 430 -1.12 -0.75 8.12
C LYS A 430 -0.75 0.55 8.83
N LEU A 431 0.17 0.45 9.79
CA LEU A 431 0.73 1.60 10.52
C LEU A 431 2.19 1.86 10.16
N ASP A 432 2.88 0.87 9.62
CA ASP A 432 4.30 0.91 9.29
C ASP A 432 4.50 1.12 7.79
N TYR A 433 5.21 2.19 7.44
CA TYR A 433 5.36 2.64 6.06
C TYR A 433 6.82 2.52 5.60
N ILE A 434 6.98 2.36 4.29
CA ILE A 434 8.25 2.46 3.59
C ILE A 434 7.95 3.33 2.38
N LEU A 435 8.29 4.61 2.49
CA LEU A 435 8.29 5.53 1.36
C LEU A 435 9.70 5.59 0.77
N TYR A 436 9.82 5.67 -0.54
CA TYR A 436 11.13 5.72 -1.18
C TYR A 436 11.11 6.45 -2.52
N THR A 437 12.25 7.06 -2.86
CA THR A 437 12.46 7.77 -4.12
C THR A 437 12.66 6.77 -5.26
N ASP A 438 11.59 6.37 -5.96
CA ASP A 438 11.65 5.38 -7.05
C ASP A 438 12.26 5.93 -8.33
N SER A 439 12.44 7.25 -8.42
CA SER A 439 13.29 7.87 -9.45
C SER A 439 14.75 7.37 -9.39
N ILE A 440 15.22 7.02 -8.18
CA ILE A 440 16.60 6.63 -7.88
C ILE A 440 16.72 5.15 -7.51
N LEU A 441 15.75 4.58 -6.80
CA LEU A 441 15.85 3.24 -6.23
C LEU A 441 15.07 2.21 -7.05
N GLU A 442 15.68 1.04 -7.25
CA GLU A 442 14.98 -0.15 -7.75
C GLU A 442 14.88 -1.20 -6.64
N ILE A 443 13.65 -1.64 -6.36
CA ILE A 443 13.36 -2.63 -5.32
C ILE A 443 13.41 -4.04 -5.91
N ALA A 444 14.20 -4.93 -5.30
CA ALA A 444 14.26 -6.34 -5.68
C ALA A 444 13.09 -7.13 -5.09
N LYS A 445 12.91 -7.04 -3.78
CA LYS A 445 11.94 -7.83 -3.03
C LYS A 445 11.49 -7.08 -1.79
N HIS A 446 10.25 -7.32 -1.36
CA HIS A 446 9.72 -6.76 -0.13
C HIS A 446 8.62 -7.65 0.47
N TYR A 447 8.48 -7.63 1.79
CA TYR A 447 7.47 -8.40 2.50
C TYR A 447 7.27 -7.89 3.94
N VAL A 448 6.16 -8.29 4.56
CA VAL A 448 5.94 -8.19 6.01
C VAL A 448 6.11 -9.59 6.60
N LEU A 449 7.01 -9.74 7.57
CA LEU A 449 7.17 -11.04 8.22
C LEU A 449 6.00 -11.28 9.18
N ASN A 450 5.24 -12.35 8.93
CA ASN A 450 4.22 -12.83 9.85
C ASN A 450 4.43 -14.33 10.09
N THR A 451 5.05 -14.68 11.21
CA THR A 451 5.39 -16.07 11.54
C THR A 451 4.17 -16.97 11.74
N MET A 452 3.01 -16.40 12.10
CA MET A 452 1.76 -17.18 12.22
C MET A 452 1.20 -17.60 10.85
N ALA A 453 1.62 -16.93 9.77
CA ALA A 453 1.20 -17.25 8.41
C ALA A 453 2.20 -18.17 7.68
N MET A 454 3.32 -18.53 8.31
CA MET A 454 4.34 -19.40 7.73
C MET A 454 4.00 -20.87 7.98
N SER A 455 4.37 -21.74 7.05
CA SER A 455 4.26 -23.19 7.24
C SER A 455 5.31 -23.72 8.23
N GLU A 456 5.05 -24.89 8.82
CA GLU A 456 6.01 -25.57 9.71
C GLU A 456 7.38 -25.78 9.05
N GLU A 457 7.41 -26.07 7.73
CA GLU A 457 8.66 -26.25 6.98
C GLU A 457 9.48 -24.96 6.88
N GLU A 458 8.82 -23.82 6.65
CA GLU A 458 9.48 -22.52 6.59
C GLU A 458 9.99 -22.07 7.95
N LEU A 459 9.18 -22.25 9.00
CA LEU A 459 9.57 -21.96 10.38
C LEU A 459 10.83 -22.76 10.77
N ASP A 460 10.84 -24.07 10.48
CA ASP A 460 12.01 -24.93 10.70
C ASP A 460 13.22 -24.50 9.86
N GLN A 461 13.03 -24.07 8.61
CA GLN A 461 14.11 -23.59 7.73
C GLN A 461 14.84 -22.38 8.32
N TYR A 462 14.11 -21.42 8.85
CA TYR A 462 14.67 -20.17 9.37
C TYR A 462 14.88 -20.16 10.89
N ASN A 463 14.65 -21.27 11.57
CA ASN A 463 14.74 -21.40 13.02
C ASN A 463 13.84 -20.37 13.74
N LEU A 464 12.61 -20.22 13.26
CA LEU A 464 11.56 -19.39 13.81
C LEU A 464 10.48 -20.26 14.48
N GLU A 465 9.73 -19.66 15.40
CA GLU A 465 8.53 -20.23 15.99
C GLU A 465 7.28 -19.48 15.49
N GLU A 466 6.14 -20.18 15.38
CA GLU A 466 4.87 -19.64 14.85
C GLU A 466 4.48 -18.29 15.48
N TRP A 467 4.70 -18.13 16.79
CA TRP A 467 4.26 -16.96 17.55
C TRP A 467 5.35 -15.91 17.75
N ASP A 468 6.52 -16.04 17.11
CA ASP A 468 7.66 -15.15 17.36
C ASP A 468 7.34 -13.68 17.14
N VAL A 469 6.84 -13.32 15.95
CA VAL A 469 6.54 -11.90 15.66
C VAL A 469 5.47 -11.36 16.60
N TYR A 470 4.41 -12.15 16.84
CA TYR A 470 3.28 -11.75 17.70
C TYR A 470 3.67 -11.54 19.16
N LEU A 471 4.60 -12.35 19.69
CA LEU A 471 5.06 -12.25 21.08
C LEU A 471 6.19 -11.23 21.24
N ALA A 472 6.93 -10.93 20.18
CA ALA A 472 7.98 -9.91 20.18
C ALA A 472 7.41 -8.49 20.22
N SER A 473 6.40 -8.20 19.40
CA SER A 473 5.82 -6.86 19.24
C SER A 473 4.38 -6.96 18.72
N ASP A 474 3.58 -5.93 18.96
CA ASP A 474 2.28 -5.75 18.29
C ASP A 474 2.43 -5.21 16.86
N HIS A 475 3.66 -4.85 16.45
CA HIS A 475 4.03 -4.55 15.08
C HIS A 475 4.74 -5.75 14.40
N MET A 476 4.76 -5.73 13.07
CA MET A 476 5.41 -6.71 12.22
C MET A 476 6.57 -6.07 11.45
N PRO A 477 7.74 -6.72 11.34
CA PRO A 477 8.86 -6.14 10.63
C PRO A 477 8.57 -6.08 9.14
N ARG A 478 8.81 -4.90 8.56
CA ARG A 478 8.75 -4.69 7.12
C ARG A 478 10.15 -4.78 6.53
N VAL A 479 10.28 -5.55 5.45
CA VAL A 479 11.57 -5.85 4.81
C VAL A 479 11.54 -5.37 3.38
N VAL A 480 12.64 -4.74 2.95
CA VAL A 480 12.89 -4.37 1.56
C VAL A 480 14.34 -4.67 1.19
N ASP A 481 14.52 -5.34 0.06
CA ASP A 481 15.79 -5.63 -0.59
C ASP A 481 15.97 -4.68 -1.76
N ILE A 482 17.10 -3.98 -1.79
CA ILE A 482 17.44 -3.00 -2.83
C ILE A 482 18.20 -3.72 -3.95
N LEU A 483 17.71 -3.59 -5.19
CA LEU A 483 18.35 -4.20 -6.36
C LEU A 483 19.51 -3.35 -6.89
N ALA A 484 19.25 -2.06 -7.11
CA ALA A 484 20.20 -1.13 -7.69
C ALA A 484 19.81 0.32 -7.40
N VAL A 485 20.77 1.23 -7.60
CA VAL A 485 20.55 2.66 -7.66
C VAL A 485 20.70 3.13 -9.11
N ASN A 486 19.66 3.77 -9.64
CA ASN A 486 19.64 4.42 -10.94
C ASN A 486 20.45 5.73 -10.87
N VAL A 487 21.77 5.62 -10.92
CA VAL A 487 22.62 6.82 -10.96
C VAL A 487 22.46 7.49 -12.32
N THR A 488 21.89 8.69 -12.35
CA THR A 488 22.11 9.65 -13.44
C THR A 488 23.57 10.06 -13.41
N PRO A 489 24.39 9.74 -14.44
CA PRO A 489 25.77 10.20 -14.45
C PRO A 489 25.77 11.72 -14.60
N ASP A 490 26.26 12.40 -13.58
CA ASP A 490 26.53 13.83 -13.58
C ASP A 490 27.68 14.09 -14.56
N VAL A 491 27.37 14.58 -15.76
CA VAL A 491 28.38 14.95 -16.76
C VAL A 491 28.08 16.35 -17.29
N GLU A 492 28.64 17.35 -16.61
CA GLU A 492 29.14 18.53 -17.31
C GLU A 492 30.29 18.10 -18.24
N GLU A 493 30.01 17.82 -19.52
CA GLU A 493 30.95 18.10 -20.62
C GLU A 493 30.24 18.09 -21.99
N GLU A 494 30.32 19.22 -22.70
CA GLU A 494 29.84 19.38 -24.08
C GLU A 494 30.44 18.30 -25.01
N GLY A 495 29.58 17.42 -25.53
CA GLY A 495 29.82 16.70 -26.78
C GLY A 495 30.08 15.19 -26.70
N SER A 496 29.70 14.49 -25.64
CA SER A 496 29.62 13.02 -25.70
C SER A 496 28.30 12.58 -26.38
N LEU A 497 28.37 11.51 -27.16
CA LEU A 497 27.16 10.85 -27.67
C LEU A 497 26.43 10.22 -26.48
N PRO A 498 25.09 10.26 -26.42
CA PRO A 498 24.37 9.68 -25.29
C PRO A 498 24.67 8.18 -25.17
N GLU A 499 25.09 7.76 -23.98
CA GLU A 499 25.47 6.37 -23.68
C GLU A 499 24.26 5.46 -23.44
N VAL A 500 23.05 6.02 -23.34
CA VAL A 500 21.83 5.30 -22.93
C VAL A 500 20.62 5.69 -23.80
N PHE A 501 19.82 4.70 -24.20
CA PHE A 501 18.48 4.88 -24.79
C PHE A 501 17.47 5.42 -23.76
N ARG A 502 17.05 6.68 -23.92
CA ARG A 502 16.16 7.37 -22.96
C ARG A 502 15.05 8.14 -23.69
N LEU A 503 13.89 8.22 -23.05
CA LEU A 503 12.78 9.09 -23.43
C LEU A 503 12.59 10.08 -22.26
N TYR A 504 12.94 11.35 -22.45
CA TYR A 504 12.87 12.36 -21.40
C TYR A 504 11.44 12.86 -21.21
N PRO A 505 11.07 13.36 -20.01
CA PRO A 505 9.76 13.96 -19.78
C PRO A 505 9.42 15.02 -20.82
N ALA A 506 8.20 14.96 -21.37
CA ALA A 506 7.74 15.95 -22.33
C ALA A 506 7.51 17.29 -21.61
N TYR A 507 7.98 18.40 -22.19
CA TYR A 507 7.84 19.72 -21.58
C TYR A 507 7.22 20.74 -22.56
N PRO A 508 6.19 21.50 -22.15
CA PRO A 508 5.46 21.37 -20.87
C PRO A 508 4.65 20.07 -20.80
N ASN A 509 4.30 19.62 -19.60
CA ASN A 509 3.32 18.56 -19.34
C ASN A 509 2.76 18.73 -17.90
N PRO A 510 1.46 18.98 -17.68
CA PRO A 510 0.41 19.14 -18.69
C PRO A 510 0.67 20.29 -19.67
N PHE A 511 0.17 20.18 -20.89
CA PHE A 511 0.42 21.17 -21.94
C PHE A 511 -0.84 21.68 -22.61
N ASN A 512 -0.77 22.88 -23.18
CA ASN A 512 -1.82 23.42 -24.04
C ASN A 512 -1.31 23.51 -25.49
N ALA A 513 -2.01 22.82 -26.39
CA ALA A 513 -1.78 22.75 -27.83
C ALA A 513 -0.47 22.09 -28.30
N SER A 514 0.67 22.28 -27.63
CA SER A 514 1.93 21.60 -28.00
C SER A 514 2.84 21.27 -26.81
N THR A 515 3.56 20.16 -26.91
CA THR A 515 4.63 19.77 -25.98
C THR A 515 5.88 19.35 -26.75
N THR A 516 7.05 19.56 -26.17
CA THR A 516 8.33 19.12 -26.71
C THR A 516 8.69 17.77 -26.11
N ILE A 517 9.03 16.81 -26.97
CA ILE A 517 9.46 15.47 -26.59
C ILE A 517 10.93 15.32 -26.96
N THR A 518 11.76 15.14 -25.94
CA THR A 518 13.20 14.93 -26.08
C THR A 518 13.52 13.46 -25.83
N PHE A 519 14.45 12.89 -26.60
CA PHE A 519 14.89 11.51 -26.43
C PHE A 519 16.32 11.30 -26.91
N SER A 520 16.99 10.29 -26.38
CA SER A 520 18.34 9.91 -26.77
C SER A 520 18.37 8.53 -27.40
N VAL A 521 19.25 8.38 -28.40
CA VAL A 521 19.51 7.13 -29.09
C VAL A 521 20.97 6.76 -28.88
N GLU A 522 21.22 5.58 -28.29
CA GLU A 522 22.58 5.08 -27.99
C GLU A 522 23.27 4.40 -29.19
N MET A 523 22.48 3.80 -30.10
CA MET A 523 22.97 3.01 -31.23
C MET A 523 22.17 3.34 -32.48
N ASN A 524 22.84 3.32 -33.64
CA ASN A 524 22.18 3.53 -34.93
C ASN A 524 21.02 2.53 -35.13
N GLY A 525 19.82 3.03 -35.38
CA GLY A 525 18.62 2.20 -35.48
C GLY A 525 17.40 2.95 -36.03
N HIS A 526 16.41 2.18 -36.49
CA HIS A 526 15.14 2.74 -36.95
C HIS A 526 14.28 3.10 -35.74
N ALA A 527 13.98 4.38 -35.55
CA ALA A 527 13.23 4.89 -34.43
C ALA A 527 11.78 5.18 -34.78
N PHE A 528 10.88 4.73 -33.90
CA PHE A 528 9.46 5.04 -33.92
C PHE A 528 9.10 5.82 -32.66
N LEU A 529 8.72 7.08 -32.80
CA LEU A 529 8.12 7.86 -31.71
C LEU A 529 6.65 8.09 -32.03
N GLN A 530 5.77 7.51 -31.22
CA GLN A 530 4.35 7.42 -31.49
C GLN A 530 3.53 7.88 -30.28
N ILE A 531 2.34 8.42 -30.55
CA ILE A 531 1.40 8.91 -29.55
C ILE A 531 0.14 8.06 -29.62
N TYR A 532 -0.30 7.53 -28.48
CA TYR A 532 -1.50 6.73 -28.33
C TYR A 532 -2.48 7.40 -27.38
N ASP A 533 -3.78 7.24 -27.62
CA ASP A 533 -4.79 7.56 -26.59
C ASP A 533 -4.93 6.41 -25.59
N ILE A 534 -5.66 6.64 -24.49
CA ILE A 534 -5.86 5.65 -23.42
C ILE A 534 -6.50 4.33 -23.88
N THR A 535 -7.15 4.31 -25.05
CA THR A 535 -7.74 3.09 -25.62
C THR A 535 -6.73 2.29 -26.46
N GLY A 536 -5.47 2.74 -26.52
CA GLY A 536 -4.41 2.16 -27.33
C GLY A 536 -4.49 2.53 -28.82
N ARG A 537 -5.33 3.50 -29.21
CA ARG A 537 -5.42 3.93 -30.60
C ARG A 537 -4.29 4.91 -30.91
N LEU A 538 -3.56 4.65 -31.99
CA LEU A 538 -2.51 5.52 -32.50
C LEU A 538 -3.09 6.88 -32.95
N VAL A 539 -2.63 7.95 -32.32
CA VAL A 539 -3.03 9.35 -32.57
C VAL A 539 -2.07 10.03 -33.53
N ALA A 540 -0.76 9.85 -33.35
CA ALA A 540 0.27 10.46 -34.18
C ALA A 540 1.55 9.60 -34.24
N THR A 541 2.33 9.76 -35.30
CA THR A 541 3.72 9.29 -35.39
C THR A 541 4.58 10.53 -35.63
N LEU A 542 5.47 10.80 -34.69
CA LEU A 542 6.33 11.99 -34.68
C LEU A 542 7.68 11.70 -35.32
N VAL A 543 8.18 10.47 -35.15
CA VAL A 543 9.44 9.99 -35.73
C VAL A 543 9.23 8.60 -36.30
N ASP A 544 9.70 8.39 -37.53
CA ASP A 544 9.72 7.11 -38.25
C ASP A 544 10.90 7.13 -39.24
N GLU A 545 12.13 7.09 -38.72
CA GLU A 545 13.34 7.19 -39.53
C GLU A 545 14.55 6.51 -38.89
N GLN A 546 15.63 6.37 -39.68
CA GLN A 546 16.93 5.89 -39.19
C GLN A 546 17.67 7.02 -38.48
N LEU A 547 17.94 6.84 -37.19
CA LEU A 547 18.67 7.78 -36.37
C LEU A 547 20.06 7.25 -36.04
N LEU A 548 21.04 8.15 -36.04
CA LEU A 548 22.38 7.87 -35.53
C LEU A 548 22.37 8.03 -34.00
N PRO A 549 23.42 7.57 -33.29
CA PRO A 549 23.54 7.90 -31.89
C PRO A 549 23.53 9.41 -31.67
N GLY A 550 22.75 9.89 -30.71
CA GLY A 550 22.53 11.32 -30.50
C GLY A 550 21.26 11.63 -29.73
N GLU A 551 21.14 12.88 -29.30
CA GLU A 551 19.91 13.42 -28.72
C GLU A 551 19.07 14.09 -29.79
N TYR A 552 17.75 13.93 -29.64
CA TYR A 552 16.76 14.36 -30.60
C TYR A 552 15.61 15.04 -29.87
N GLU A 553 15.05 16.06 -30.51
CA GLU A 553 13.91 16.80 -30.01
C GLU A 553 12.85 16.88 -31.12
N THR A 554 11.60 16.63 -30.77
CA THR A 554 10.46 16.88 -31.66
C THR A 554 9.30 17.49 -30.90
N VAL A 555 8.52 18.33 -31.58
CA VAL A 555 7.33 18.95 -31.01
C VAL A 555 6.09 18.18 -31.44
N TRP A 556 5.24 17.83 -30.49
CA TRP A 556 3.90 17.34 -30.76
C TRP A 556 2.89 18.50 -30.77
N ASP A 557 2.39 18.87 -31.94
CA ASP A 557 1.24 19.79 -32.08
C ASP A 557 -0.08 18.99 -31.97
N ALA A 558 -0.73 19.11 -30.83
CA ALA A 558 -1.99 18.46 -30.48
C ALA A 558 -3.20 19.42 -30.58
N SER A 559 -3.08 20.55 -31.28
CA SER A 559 -4.17 21.54 -31.41
C SER A 559 -5.49 20.95 -31.93
N LYS A 560 -5.40 19.91 -32.78
CA LYS A 560 -6.54 19.19 -33.39
C LYS A 560 -6.98 17.93 -32.64
N VAL A 561 -6.37 17.65 -31.48
CA VAL A 561 -6.62 16.47 -30.65
C VAL A 561 -7.49 16.88 -29.44
N SER A 562 -8.30 15.98 -28.88
CA SER A 562 -9.14 16.27 -27.70
C SER A 562 -8.31 16.36 -26.42
N SER A 563 -8.73 17.14 -25.42
CA SER A 563 -8.10 17.10 -24.10
C SER A 563 -8.16 15.70 -23.49
N GLY A 564 -7.17 15.33 -22.69
CA GLY A 564 -7.09 14.00 -22.07
C GLY A 564 -5.66 13.50 -21.91
N VAL A 565 -5.55 12.25 -21.46
CA VAL A 565 -4.29 11.55 -21.24
C VAL A 565 -3.86 10.83 -22.52
N TYR A 566 -2.57 10.91 -22.84
CA TYR A 566 -1.94 10.24 -23.98
C TYR A 566 -0.67 9.53 -23.54
N LEU A 567 -0.31 8.46 -24.24
CA LEU A 567 0.93 7.73 -24.04
C LEU A 567 1.89 8.03 -25.20
N VAL A 568 3.07 8.54 -24.89
CA VAL A 568 4.18 8.70 -25.83
C VAL A 568 5.03 7.44 -25.73
N THR A 569 5.26 6.75 -26.85
CA THR A 569 6.07 5.53 -26.91
C THR A 569 7.20 5.72 -27.91
N LEU A 570 8.43 5.53 -27.46
CA LEU A 570 9.64 5.48 -28.26
C LEU A 570 10.11 4.03 -28.41
N GLN A 571 10.33 3.59 -29.63
CA GLN A 571 10.83 2.25 -29.94
C GLN A 571 12.02 2.31 -30.91
N ILE A 572 13.09 1.57 -30.59
CA ILE A 572 14.23 1.32 -31.47
C ILE A 572 14.63 -0.15 -31.37
N GLY A 573 14.47 -0.90 -32.47
CA GLY A 573 14.68 -2.35 -32.44
C GLY A 573 13.73 -3.05 -31.44
N THR A 574 14.30 -3.67 -30.41
CA THR A 574 13.55 -4.32 -29.30
C THR A 574 13.38 -3.42 -28.07
N ALA A 575 14.07 -2.28 -27.99
CA ALA A 575 13.98 -1.38 -26.85
C ALA A 575 12.74 -0.49 -26.99
N VAL A 576 11.95 -0.37 -25.91
CA VAL A 576 10.73 0.43 -25.85
C VAL A 576 10.73 1.23 -24.55
N LYS A 577 10.47 2.53 -24.63
CA LYS A 577 10.22 3.42 -23.48
C LYS A 577 8.92 4.17 -23.70
N SER A 578 8.17 4.40 -22.63
CA SER A 578 6.89 5.12 -22.71
C SER A 578 6.76 6.13 -21.58
N GLN A 579 6.04 7.22 -21.83
CA GLN A 579 5.69 8.21 -20.81
C GLN A 579 4.25 8.71 -21.00
N LYS A 580 3.63 9.15 -19.91
CA LYS A 580 2.26 9.71 -19.90
C LYS A 580 2.31 11.23 -20.09
N VAL A 581 1.47 11.77 -20.97
CA VAL A 581 1.31 13.22 -21.15
C VAL A 581 -0.15 13.63 -21.07
N VAL A 582 -0.41 14.84 -20.58
CA VAL A 582 -1.75 15.38 -20.32
C VAL A 582 -1.96 16.63 -21.18
N LEU A 583 -2.90 16.57 -22.11
CA LEU A 583 -3.31 17.71 -22.94
C LEU A 583 -4.48 18.44 -22.28
N LEU A 584 -4.26 19.71 -21.94
CA LEU A 584 -5.26 20.66 -21.45
C LEU A 584 -5.73 21.56 -22.61
N LYS A 585 -7.02 21.92 -22.64
CA LYS A 585 -7.55 22.95 -23.55
C LYS A 585 -8.22 24.07 -22.79
#